data_AF-A0A6L5R5L8-F1
#
_entry.id   AF-A0A6L5R5L8-F1
#
_cell.length_a   1.000
_cell.length_b   1.000
_cell.length_c   1.000
_cell.angle_alpha   90.00
_cell.angle_beta   90.00
_cell.angle_gamma   90.00
#
_symmetry.space_group_name_H-M   'P 1'
#
loop_
_entity.id
_entity.type
_entity.pdbx_description
1 polymer ?
#
loop_
_entity_poly.entity_id
_entity_poly.type
_entity_poly.pdbx_seq_one_letter_code
_entity_poly.pdbx_strand_id
1 'polypeptide(L)'
;MSRTDTATEPEWKPPWYLRLLKVATWILYIWVLIGVIALLLRVFLLLFAANPDAGFAAFVYRVSDAYLHPFRDIFPTRDLGDGGYLDISAIFAIIIYALLAGAVGAGVAAIGRRIERSEREHREAMERMALVRRAQQAQRAQGVGTTPSGAQAIVGGYPAGQVPTGGAGFPPPPGGTPGAPPSSPGAPGGSRPPN
;
A
#
# COMPACT_ATOMS: atom_id res chain seq x y z
N MET A 1 29.28 4.49 21.99
CA MET A 1 28.97 4.28 20.55
C MET A 1 28.02 3.09 20.42
N SER A 2 27.54 2.79 19.20
CA SER A 2 26.60 1.71 18.86
C SER A 2 25.27 1.68 19.63
N ARG A 3 24.34 2.57 19.24
CA ARG A 3 22.91 2.28 19.34
C ARG A 3 22.52 1.48 18.09
N THR A 4 22.41 0.17 18.20
CA THR A 4 21.94 -0.71 17.12
C THR A 4 20.42 -0.73 17.09
N ASP A 5 19.82 0.41 16.73
CA ASP A 5 18.42 0.44 16.32
C ASP A 5 18.34 -0.20 14.93
N THR A 6 18.30 -1.53 14.87
CA THR A 6 17.92 -2.26 13.67
C THR A 6 16.44 -1.97 13.42
N ALA A 7 16.16 -0.87 12.73
CA ALA A 7 14.83 -0.55 12.25
C ALA A 7 14.33 -1.76 11.45
N THR A 8 13.33 -2.45 11.99
CA THR A 8 12.64 -3.53 11.29
C THR A 8 11.81 -2.89 10.20
N GLU A 9 12.46 -2.57 9.08
CA GLU A 9 11.83 -2.20 7.81
C GLU A 9 10.64 -3.15 7.60
N PRO A 10 9.40 -2.65 7.47
CA PRO A 10 8.24 -3.51 7.30
C PRO A 10 8.34 -4.20 5.94
N GLU A 11 8.90 -5.42 5.96
CA GLU A 11 9.15 -6.24 4.78
C GLU A 11 7.85 -6.41 4.00
N TRP A 12 7.75 -5.73 2.85
CA TRP A 12 6.56 -5.75 2.00
C TRP A 12 6.40 -7.13 1.35
N LYS A 13 5.83 -8.05 2.13
CA LYS A 13 5.28 -9.30 1.64
C LYS A 13 3.90 -9.00 1.08
N PRO A 14 3.70 -9.00 -0.25
CA PRO A 14 2.37 -8.79 -0.83
C PRO A 14 1.43 -9.83 -0.21
N PRO A 15 0.34 -9.41 0.48
CA PRO A 15 -0.42 -10.31 1.31
C PRO A 15 -0.95 -11.48 0.48
N TRP A 16 -0.70 -12.69 0.96
CA TRP A 16 -1.03 -13.97 0.31
C TRP A 16 -2.47 -14.02 -0.22
N TYR A 17 -3.39 -13.35 0.47
CA TYR A 17 -4.76 -13.09 0.04
C TYR A 17 -4.91 -12.58 -1.40
N LEU A 18 -4.05 -11.66 -1.86
CA LEU A 18 -4.12 -11.12 -3.23
C LEU A 18 -3.80 -12.18 -4.29
N ARG A 19 -2.90 -13.12 -3.97
CA ARG A 19 -2.60 -14.26 -4.84
C ARG A 19 -3.78 -15.23 -4.88
N LEU A 20 -4.39 -15.52 -3.73
CA LEU A 20 -5.59 -16.36 -3.65
C LEU A 20 -6.78 -15.76 -4.40
N LEU A 21 -7.06 -14.47 -4.22
CA LEU A 21 -8.15 -13.79 -4.92
C LEU A 21 -7.97 -13.91 -6.44
N LYS A 22 -6.75 -13.69 -6.95
CA LYS A 22 -6.43 -13.84 -8.38
C LYS A 22 -6.61 -15.28 -8.88
N VAL A 23 -6.18 -16.28 -8.10
CA VAL A 23 -6.40 -17.71 -8.42
C VAL A 23 -7.88 -18.06 -8.42
N ALA A 24 -8.64 -17.63 -7.41
CA ALA A 24 -10.08 -17.84 -7.33
C ALA A 24 -10.82 -17.20 -8.52
N THR A 25 -10.42 -15.99 -8.94
CA THR A 25 -10.99 -15.34 -10.14
C THR A 25 -10.67 -16.12 -11.42
N TRP A 26 -9.46 -16.68 -11.54
CA TRP A 26 -9.09 -17.55 -12.66
C TRP A 26 -9.90 -18.85 -12.69
N ILE A 27 -10.10 -19.49 -11.54
CA ILE A 27 -10.94 -20.69 -11.41
C ILE A 27 -12.38 -20.39 -11.82
N LEU A 28 -12.96 -19.28 -11.33
CA LEU A 28 -14.30 -18.82 -11.71
C LEU A 28 -14.39 -18.56 -13.22
N TYR A 29 -13.41 -17.89 -13.81
CA TYR A 29 -13.38 -17.59 -15.25
C TYR A 29 -13.35 -18.87 -16.09
N ILE A 30 -12.52 -19.85 -15.72
CA ILE A 30 -12.46 -21.17 -16.39
C ILE A 30 -13.79 -21.92 -16.24
N TRP A 31 -14.40 -21.89 -15.05
CA TRP A 31 -15.70 -22.52 -14.80
C TRP A 31 -16.81 -21.93 -15.68
N VAL A 32 -16.91 -20.59 -15.76
CA VAL A 32 -17.88 -19.92 -16.65
C VAL A 32 -17.61 -20.26 -18.12
N LEU A 33 -16.34 -20.28 -18.55
CA LEU A 33 -15.97 -20.62 -19.93
C LEU A 33 -16.36 -22.06 -20.30
N ILE A 34 -16.16 -23.03 -19.41
CA ILE A 34 -16.61 -24.41 -19.58
C ILE A 34 -18.14 -24.47 -19.72
N GLY A 35 -18.88 -23.70 -18.91
CA GLY A 35 -20.33 -23.59 -19.01
C GLY A 35 -20.81 -23.07 -20.36
N VAL A 36 -20.22 -21.97 -20.86
CA VAL A 36 -20.53 -21.41 -22.18
C VAL A 36 -20.29 -22.43 -23.30
N ILE A 37 -19.15 -23.12 -23.28
CA ILE A 37 -18.81 -24.13 -24.30
C ILE A 37 -19.77 -25.32 -24.23
N ALA A 38 -20.07 -25.82 -23.03
CA ALA A 38 -20.99 -26.94 -22.86
C ALA A 38 -22.42 -26.61 -23.32
N LEU A 39 -22.91 -25.40 -23.05
CA LEU A 39 -24.23 -24.94 -23.50
C LEU A 39 -24.27 -24.72 -25.03
N LEU A 40 -23.20 -24.15 -25.63
CA LEU A 40 -23.10 -24.04 -27.09
C LEU A 40 -23.14 -25.40 -27.77
N LEU A 41 -22.38 -26.37 -27.25
CA LEU A 41 -22.39 -27.75 -27.74
C LEU A 41 -23.76 -28.42 -27.52
N ARG A 42 -24.45 -28.17 -26.40
CA ARG A 42 -25.82 -28.64 -26.17
C ARG A 42 -26.77 -28.13 -27.25
N VAL A 43 -26.80 -26.81 -27.49
CA VAL A 43 -27.69 -26.21 -28.51
C VAL A 43 -27.39 -26.77 -29.90
N PHE A 44 -26.11 -26.93 -30.26
CA PHE A 44 -25.70 -27.55 -31.52
C PHE A 44 -26.17 -29.00 -31.63
N LEU A 45 -25.91 -29.84 -30.62
CA LEU A 45 -26.31 -31.25 -30.64
C LEU A 45 -27.83 -31.44 -30.68
N LEU A 46 -28.60 -30.63 -29.94
CA LEU A 46 -30.07 -30.65 -29.98
C LEU A 46 -30.62 -30.22 -31.35
N LEU A 47 -30.01 -29.21 -31.98
CA LEU A 47 -30.38 -28.71 -33.31
C LEU A 47 -30.17 -29.77 -34.40
N PHE A 48 -29.12 -30.59 -34.30
CA PHE A 48 -28.82 -31.69 -35.22
C PHE A 48 -29.45 -33.04 -34.80
N ALA A 49 -30.43 -33.03 -33.88
CA ALA A 49 -31.10 -34.24 -33.37
C ALA A 49 -30.12 -35.35 -32.91
N ALA A 50 -29.00 -34.96 -32.30
CA ALA A 50 -27.92 -35.89 -31.97
C ALA A 50 -28.33 -36.90 -30.91
N ASN A 51 -28.04 -38.18 -31.18
CA ASN A 51 -28.39 -39.31 -30.31
C ASN A 51 -27.92 -39.10 -28.85
N PRO A 52 -28.83 -39.02 -27.86
CA PRO A 52 -28.47 -38.83 -26.46
C PRO A 52 -27.69 -39.99 -25.84
N ASP A 53 -27.79 -41.20 -26.39
CA ASP A 53 -27.06 -42.38 -25.91
C ASP A 53 -25.59 -42.41 -26.39
N ALA A 54 -25.22 -41.55 -27.35
CA ALA A 54 -23.84 -41.42 -27.78
C ALA A 54 -23.00 -40.80 -26.65
N GLY A 55 -21.95 -41.50 -26.19
CA GLY A 55 -21.20 -41.12 -24.99
C GLY A 55 -20.67 -39.68 -24.94
N PHE A 56 -20.33 -39.09 -26.10
CA PHE A 56 -19.98 -37.67 -26.20
C PHE A 56 -21.19 -36.74 -25.99
N ALA A 57 -22.32 -37.02 -26.64
CA ALA A 57 -23.54 -36.23 -26.48
C ALA A 57 -24.08 -36.34 -25.05
N ALA A 58 -24.14 -37.55 -24.48
CA ALA A 58 -24.48 -37.80 -23.09
C ALA A 58 -23.62 -37.00 -22.10
N PHE A 59 -22.30 -36.93 -22.36
CA PHE A 59 -21.37 -36.11 -21.56
C PHE A 59 -21.69 -34.62 -21.67
N VAL A 60 -21.85 -34.08 -22.89
CA VAL A 60 -22.20 -32.66 -23.10
C VAL A 60 -23.54 -32.32 -22.45
N TYR A 61 -24.56 -33.16 -22.62
CA TYR A 61 -25.87 -32.97 -22.02
C TYR A 61 -25.76 -32.95 -20.48
N ARG A 62 -25.05 -33.89 -19.87
CA ARG A 62 -24.85 -33.91 -18.40
C ARG A 62 -24.10 -32.67 -17.88
N VAL A 63 -23.04 -32.23 -18.56
CA VAL A 63 -22.27 -31.04 -18.12
C VAL A 63 -23.11 -29.78 -18.30
N SER A 64 -23.72 -29.60 -19.47
CA SER A 64 -24.58 -28.44 -19.76
C SER A 64 -25.82 -28.37 -18.88
N ASP A 65 -26.36 -29.51 -18.43
CA ASP A 65 -27.51 -29.55 -17.51
C ASP A 65 -27.26 -28.79 -16.21
N ALA A 66 -26.06 -28.92 -15.63
CA ALA A 66 -25.68 -28.23 -14.41
C ALA A 66 -25.63 -26.70 -14.58
N TYR A 67 -25.18 -26.22 -15.75
CA TYR A 67 -25.17 -24.78 -16.08
C TYR A 67 -26.54 -24.27 -16.52
N LEU A 68 -27.39 -25.13 -17.10
CA LEU A 68 -28.75 -24.78 -17.49
C LEU A 68 -29.71 -24.73 -16.30
N HIS A 69 -29.46 -25.50 -15.25
CA HIS A 69 -30.33 -25.63 -14.07
C HIS A 69 -30.96 -24.31 -13.54
N PRO A 70 -30.23 -23.21 -13.30
CA PRO A 70 -30.82 -21.95 -12.83
C PRO A 70 -31.68 -21.20 -13.87
N PHE A 71 -31.59 -21.57 -15.15
CA PHE A 71 -32.34 -20.96 -16.26
C PHE A 71 -33.39 -21.91 -16.87
N ARG A 72 -33.53 -23.11 -16.31
CA ARG A 72 -34.47 -24.14 -16.75
C ARG A 72 -35.90 -23.63 -16.70
N ASP A 73 -36.68 -24.00 -17.70
CA ASP A 73 -38.11 -23.70 -17.85
C ASP A 73 -38.52 -22.21 -17.86
N ILE A 74 -37.55 -21.27 -17.91
CA ILE A 74 -37.83 -19.85 -18.14
C ILE A 74 -38.46 -19.64 -19.53
N PHE A 75 -37.98 -20.38 -20.53
CA PHE A 75 -38.54 -20.40 -21.87
C PHE A 75 -38.87 -21.84 -22.29
N PRO A 76 -40.04 -22.09 -22.92
CA PRO A 76 -40.39 -23.41 -23.41
C PRO A 76 -39.48 -23.82 -24.58
N THR A 77 -38.99 -25.06 -24.53
CA THR A 77 -38.29 -25.69 -25.66
C THR A 77 -39.19 -25.70 -26.89
N ARG A 78 -38.63 -25.37 -28.05
CA ARG A 78 -39.33 -25.44 -29.34
C ARG A 78 -38.87 -26.66 -30.11
N ASP A 79 -39.82 -27.46 -30.59
CA ASP A 79 -39.58 -28.44 -31.65
C ASP A 79 -39.33 -27.67 -32.97
N LEU A 80 -38.33 -28.09 -33.74
CA LEU A 80 -37.97 -27.49 -35.03
C LEU A 80 -38.48 -28.30 -36.23
N GLY A 81 -39.09 -29.46 -36.01
CA GLY A 81 -39.30 -30.47 -37.04
C GLY A 81 -38.11 -31.42 -37.17
N ASP A 82 -38.35 -32.56 -37.83
CA ASP A 82 -37.37 -33.63 -38.06
C ASP A 82 -36.64 -34.16 -36.81
N GLY A 83 -37.23 -33.97 -35.62
CA GLY A 83 -36.70 -34.44 -34.33
C GLY A 83 -35.62 -33.55 -33.71
N GLY A 84 -35.32 -32.40 -34.34
CA GLY A 84 -34.44 -31.38 -33.77
C GLY A 84 -35.17 -30.51 -32.74
N TYR A 85 -34.53 -30.21 -31.63
CA TYR A 85 -35.08 -29.35 -30.58
C TYR A 85 -34.25 -28.07 -30.44
N LEU A 86 -34.88 -26.97 -30.04
CA LEU A 86 -34.19 -25.72 -29.73
C LEU A 86 -34.55 -25.24 -28.32
N ASP A 87 -33.54 -25.35 -27.47
CA ASP A 87 -33.57 -24.97 -26.05
C ASP A 87 -33.26 -23.46 -25.93
N ILE A 88 -34.32 -22.65 -26.00
CA ILE A 88 -34.23 -21.17 -25.86
C ILE A 88 -33.59 -20.80 -24.50
N SER A 89 -33.86 -21.59 -23.47
CA SER A 89 -33.30 -21.40 -22.13
C SER A 89 -31.77 -21.61 -22.11
N ALA A 90 -31.25 -22.56 -22.90
CA ALA A 90 -29.81 -22.71 -23.10
C ALA A 90 -29.18 -21.54 -23.87
N ILE A 91 -29.85 -20.98 -24.89
CA ILE A 91 -29.38 -19.77 -25.59
C ILE A 91 -29.34 -18.57 -24.64
N PHE A 92 -30.38 -18.40 -23.81
CA PHE A 92 -30.41 -17.36 -22.78
C PHE A 92 -29.28 -17.53 -21.76
N ALA A 93 -29.06 -18.75 -21.27
CA ALA A 93 -27.97 -19.06 -20.35
C ALA A 93 -26.59 -18.70 -20.94
N ILE A 94 -26.33 -19.00 -22.24
CA ILE A 94 -25.09 -18.61 -22.93
C ILE A 94 -24.87 -17.09 -22.87
N ILE A 95 -25.91 -16.29 -23.12
CA ILE A 95 -25.83 -14.82 -23.07
C ILE A 95 -25.48 -14.35 -21.65
N ILE A 96 -26.16 -14.87 -20.63
CA ILE A 96 -25.90 -14.50 -19.23
C ILE A 96 -24.48 -14.90 -18.81
N TYR A 97 -24.02 -16.10 -19.14
CA TYR A 97 -22.65 -16.53 -18.83
C TYR A 97 -21.58 -15.76 -19.62
N ALA A 98 -21.84 -15.37 -20.87
CA ALA A 98 -20.95 -14.50 -21.63
C ALA A 98 -20.81 -13.09 -21.00
N LEU A 99 -21.93 -12.52 -20.52
CA LEU A 99 -21.93 -11.26 -19.77
C LEU A 99 -21.18 -11.39 -18.44
N LEU A 100 -21.35 -12.50 -17.71
CA LEU A 100 -20.60 -12.79 -16.48
C LEU A 100 -19.09 -12.93 -16.75
N ALA A 101 -18.69 -13.65 -17.81
CA ALA A 101 -17.29 -13.77 -18.21
C ALA A 101 -16.68 -12.40 -18.54
N GLY A 102 -17.41 -11.57 -19.29
CA GLY A 102 -17.03 -10.20 -19.60
C GLY A 102 -16.91 -9.32 -18.34
N ALA A 103 -17.86 -9.41 -17.41
CA ALA A 103 -17.84 -8.69 -16.14
C ALA A 103 -16.65 -9.10 -15.25
N VAL A 104 -16.35 -10.40 -15.16
CA VAL A 104 -15.18 -10.92 -14.43
C VAL A 104 -13.88 -10.41 -15.07
N GLY A 105 -13.74 -10.50 -16.40
CA GLY A 105 -12.58 -9.98 -17.12
C GLY A 105 -12.39 -8.46 -16.94
N ALA A 106 -13.48 -7.70 -17.04
CA ALA A 106 -13.49 -6.25 -16.81
C ALA A 106 -13.14 -5.89 -15.35
N GLY A 107 -13.60 -6.68 -14.38
CA GLY A 107 -13.25 -6.55 -12.96
C GLY A 107 -11.76 -6.76 -12.70
N VAL A 108 -11.17 -7.81 -13.27
CA VAL A 108 -9.71 -8.06 -13.21
C VAL A 108 -8.94 -6.88 -13.83
N ALA A 109 -9.36 -6.40 -15.00
CA ALA A 109 -8.73 -5.25 -15.65
C ALA A 109 -8.91 -3.93 -14.87
N ALA A 110 -10.03 -3.75 -14.15
CA ALA A 110 -10.26 -2.61 -13.27
C ALA A 110 -9.33 -2.64 -12.03
N ILE A 111 -9.08 -3.82 -11.46
CA ILE A 111 -8.13 -4.00 -10.35
C ILE A 111 -6.71 -3.65 -10.82
N GLY A 112 -6.28 -4.15 -11.99
CA GLY A 112 -4.97 -3.81 -12.56
C GLY A 112 -4.77 -2.29 -12.74
N ARG A 113 -5.76 -1.61 -13.32
CA ARG A 113 -5.74 -0.15 -13.54
C ARG A 113 -5.69 0.68 -12.27
N ARG A 114 -6.15 0.17 -11.11
CA ARG A 114 -6.03 0.89 -9.83
C ARG A 114 -4.64 0.81 -9.21
N ILE A 115 -3.89 -0.26 -9.46
CA ILE A 115 -2.53 -0.45 -8.91
C ILE A 115 -1.52 0.45 -9.63
N GLU A 116 -1.64 0.58 -10.95
CA GLU A 116 -0.68 1.28 -11.81
C GLU A 116 -0.58 2.80 -11.55
N ARG A 117 -1.56 3.40 -10.85
CA ARG A 117 -1.51 4.82 -10.46
C ARG A 117 -0.50 5.09 -9.33
N SER A 118 -0.37 4.19 -8.35
CA SER A 118 0.51 4.47 -7.18
C SER A 118 2.00 4.32 -7.52
N GLU A 119 2.36 3.43 -8.45
CA GLU A 119 3.77 3.26 -8.85
C GLU A 119 4.36 4.50 -9.51
N ARG A 120 3.56 5.27 -10.27
CA ARG A 120 4.01 6.50 -10.91
C ARG A 120 4.32 7.58 -9.88
N GLU A 121 3.40 7.78 -8.93
CA GLU A 121 3.56 8.71 -7.82
C GLU A 121 4.78 8.37 -6.94
N HIS A 122 5.05 7.08 -6.69
CA HIS A 122 6.23 6.64 -5.93
C HIS A 122 7.56 6.84 -6.68
N ARG A 123 7.60 6.59 -8.00
CA ARG A 123 8.78 6.86 -8.83
C ARG A 123 9.11 8.36 -8.87
N GLU A 124 8.10 9.20 -9.11
CA GLU A 124 8.26 10.66 -9.10
C GLU A 124 8.70 11.19 -7.71
N ALA A 125 8.15 10.65 -6.62
CA ALA A 125 8.55 11.04 -5.27
C ALA A 125 10.02 10.69 -4.99
N MET A 126 10.46 9.48 -5.38
CA MET A 126 11.86 9.04 -5.25
C MET A 126 12.83 9.91 -6.05
N GLU A 127 12.48 10.25 -7.30
CA GLU A 127 13.30 11.13 -8.14
C GLU A 127 13.40 12.55 -7.56
N ARG A 128 12.29 13.14 -7.11
CA ARG A 128 12.29 14.46 -6.44
C ARG A 128 13.16 14.45 -5.18
N MET A 129 13.09 13.40 -4.36
CA MET A 129 13.95 13.24 -3.18
C MET A 129 15.43 13.09 -3.55
N ALA A 130 15.77 12.37 -4.62
CA ALA A 130 17.15 12.23 -5.10
C ALA A 130 17.72 13.57 -5.61
N LEU A 131 16.93 14.36 -6.32
CA LEU A 131 17.30 15.71 -6.78
C LEU A 131 17.55 16.67 -5.61
N VAL A 132 16.66 16.70 -4.61
CA VAL A 132 16.84 17.52 -3.40
C VAL A 132 18.07 17.11 -2.61
N ARG A 133 18.32 15.79 -2.44
CA ARG A 133 19.53 15.28 -1.79
C ARG A 133 20.81 15.70 -2.54
N ARG A 134 20.82 15.61 -3.88
CA ARG A 134 21.94 16.09 -4.71
C ARG A 134 22.17 17.60 -4.55
N ALA A 135 21.10 18.40 -4.56
CA ALA A 135 21.20 19.84 -4.37
C ALA A 135 21.79 20.20 -2.99
N GLN A 136 21.31 19.55 -1.91
CA GLN A 136 21.85 19.73 -0.56
C GLN A 136 23.32 19.26 -0.45
N GLN A 137 23.70 18.18 -1.12
CA GLN A 137 25.09 17.72 -1.17
C GLN A 137 26.00 18.70 -1.92
N ALA A 138 25.56 19.27 -3.04
CA ALA A 138 26.30 20.30 -3.77
C ALA A 138 26.46 21.58 -2.93
N GLN A 139 25.39 22.02 -2.26
CA GLN A 139 25.44 23.16 -1.32
C GLN A 139 26.37 22.89 -0.13
N ARG A 140 26.39 21.66 0.42
CA ARG A 140 27.34 21.28 1.47
C ARG A 140 28.78 21.25 0.97
N ALA A 141 29.03 20.76 -0.24
CA ALA A 141 30.36 20.77 -0.85
C ALA A 141 30.88 22.20 -1.09
N GLN A 142 30.00 23.14 -1.45
CA GLN A 142 30.34 24.56 -1.64
C GLN A 142 30.44 25.32 -0.30
N GLY A 143 29.62 24.96 0.70
CA GLY A 143 29.54 25.64 2.01
C GLY A 143 30.60 25.24 3.04
N VAL A 144 31.43 24.24 2.77
CA VAL A 144 32.55 23.82 3.65
C VAL A 144 33.83 24.67 3.43
N GLY A 145 33.82 25.60 2.48
CA GLY A 145 34.99 26.39 2.08
C GLY A 145 35.14 27.79 2.68
N THR A 146 34.21 28.29 3.50
CA THR A 146 34.24 29.69 3.99
C THR A 146 33.89 29.85 5.47
N THR A 147 34.77 29.35 6.34
CA THR A 147 34.95 29.98 7.66
C THR A 147 35.76 31.27 7.45
N PRO A 148 35.22 32.48 7.69
CA PRO A 148 36.07 33.65 7.82
C PRO A 148 36.88 33.46 9.11
N SER A 149 38.20 33.35 8.98
CA SER A 149 39.15 33.17 10.10
C SER A 149 39.28 34.44 10.96
N GLY A 150 38.16 34.96 11.46
CA GLY A 150 38.06 36.24 12.17
C GLY A 150 36.73 36.50 12.89
N ALA A 151 35.68 35.68 12.68
CA ALA A 151 34.42 35.80 13.41
C ALA A 151 34.52 35.11 14.78
N GLN A 152 35.09 35.79 15.77
CA GLN A 152 35.15 35.32 17.16
C GLN A 152 33.74 35.20 17.75
N ALA A 153 33.27 33.97 17.95
CA ALA A 153 32.04 33.71 18.68
C ALA A 153 32.26 33.91 20.18
N ILE A 154 32.13 35.15 20.66
CA ILE A 154 31.96 35.43 22.09
C ILE A 154 30.54 35.00 22.48
N VAL A 155 30.39 33.71 22.80
CA VAL A 155 29.20 33.13 23.45
C VAL A 155 29.70 32.43 24.71
N GLY A 156 29.02 32.71 25.84
CA GLY A 156 29.56 32.50 27.19
C GLY A 156 30.07 31.10 27.48
N GLY A 157 31.33 31.02 27.90
CA GLY A 157 31.99 29.78 28.30
C GLY A 157 33.46 30.00 28.63
N TYR A 158 33.75 30.62 29.79
CA TYR A 158 35.12 30.67 30.29
C TYR A 158 35.60 29.23 30.58
N PRO A 159 36.69 28.75 29.96
CA PRO A 159 37.33 27.52 30.39
C PRO A 159 37.94 27.74 31.79
N ALA A 160 37.86 26.73 32.64
CA ALA A 160 38.36 26.83 34.00
C ALA A 160 39.89 27.06 34.02
N GLY A 161 40.35 28.07 34.77
CA GLY A 161 41.73 28.14 35.24
C GLY A 161 42.61 29.32 34.81
N GLN A 162 42.10 30.34 34.11
CA GLN A 162 42.91 31.53 33.77
C GLN A 162 42.25 32.85 34.15
N VAL A 163 42.91 33.61 35.01
CA VAL A 163 42.58 34.99 35.40
C VAL A 163 43.51 35.97 34.67
N PRO A 164 43.01 36.80 33.75
CA PRO A 164 43.78 37.90 33.18
C PRO A 164 43.89 39.05 34.20
N THR A 165 45.00 39.08 34.93
CA THR A 165 45.38 40.24 35.75
C THR A 165 46.03 41.29 34.85
N GLY A 166 45.34 42.39 34.56
CA GLY A 166 45.92 43.50 33.81
C GLY A 166 44.86 44.42 33.19
N GLY A 167 44.75 45.64 33.72
CA GLY A 167 43.67 46.56 33.35
C GLY A 167 43.79 47.19 31.97
N ALA A 168 42.64 47.63 31.46
CA ALA A 168 42.46 48.94 30.83
C ALA A 168 40.96 49.26 30.69
N GLY A 169 40.58 50.48 31.08
CA GLY A 169 39.43 51.22 30.54
C GLY A 169 38.05 50.55 30.49
N PHE A 170 37.27 50.69 31.57
CA PHE A 170 35.81 50.81 31.44
C PHE A 170 35.36 52.08 32.19
N PRO A 171 34.60 53.01 31.57
CA PRO A 171 34.06 54.17 32.27
C PRO A 171 32.96 53.73 33.24
N PRO A 172 32.83 54.37 34.43
CA PRO A 172 31.86 53.96 35.43
C PRO A 172 30.42 54.33 35.02
N PRO A 173 29.42 53.46 35.26
CA PRO A 173 28.02 53.84 35.18
C PRO A 173 27.64 54.80 36.32
N PRO A 174 26.71 55.75 36.10
CA PRO A 174 26.36 56.77 37.10
C PRO A 174 25.37 56.24 38.16
N GLY A 175 25.68 56.48 39.43
CA GLY A 175 24.73 56.39 40.55
C GLY A 175 24.71 55.05 41.31
N GLY A 176 25.36 55.02 42.47
CA GLY A 176 25.31 53.89 43.41
C GLY A 176 26.57 53.82 44.28
N THR A 177 26.47 54.25 45.54
CA THR A 177 27.60 54.30 46.48
C THR A 177 28.04 52.91 46.97
N PRO A 178 29.34 52.64 47.17
CA PRO A 178 29.82 51.37 47.71
C PRO A 178 29.81 51.34 49.25
N GLY A 179 29.44 50.19 49.85
CA GLY A 179 29.77 49.92 51.25
C GLY A 179 28.85 48.95 52.01
N ALA A 180 29.16 47.64 51.98
CA ALA A 180 28.93 46.71 53.10
C ALA A 180 29.75 45.41 52.88
N PRO A 181 30.63 45.00 53.82
CA PRO A 181 31.35 43.72 53.75
C PRO A 181 30.45 42.52 54.16
N PRO A 182 30.83 41.27 53.82
CA PRO A 182 29.99 40.10 54.04
C PRO A 182 29.95 39.64 55.50
N SER A 183 28.83 39.04 55.91
CA SER A 183 28.67 38.37 57.19
C SER A 183 28.31 36.89 57.02
N SER A 184 28.95 36.04 57.83
CA SER A 184 28.80 34.59 57.97
C SER A 184 29.27 34.20 59.38
N PRO A 185 28.93 33.01 59.91
CA PRO A 185 27.66 32.30 59.87
C PRO A 185 27.12 32.04 61.30
N GLY A 186 25.86 31.62 61.46
CA GLY A 186 25.27 31.36 62.79
C GLY A 186 24.23 30.23 62.83
N ALA A 187 24.58 29.13 63.51
CA ALA A 187 23.68 28.13 64.11
C ALA A 187 23.82 28.26 65.66
N PRO A 188 23.01 27.63 66.56
CA PRO A 188 22.22 26.40 66.35
C PRO A 188 20.85 26.31 67.09
N GLY A 189 20.22 25.12 67.04
CA GLY A 189 19.12 24.68 67.91
C GLY A 189 17.85 24.24 67.16
N GLY A 190 17.19 23.10 67.40
CA GLY A 190 17.53 21.93 68.23
C GLY A 190 16.38 21.44 69.14
N SER A 191 15.60 20.41 68.74
CA SER A 191 14.79 19.55 69.64
C SER A 191 14.12 18.35 68.90
N ARG A 192 13.96 17.22 69.61
CA ARG A 192 13.33 15.91 69.23
C ARG A 192 13.13 15.09 70.54
N PRO A 193 12.50 13.89 70.59
CA PRO A 193 11.22 13.39 70.03
C PRO A 193 10.10 13.68 71.08
N PRO A 194 9.21 12.77 71.61
CA PRO A 194 8.76 11.39 71.24
C PRO A 194 7.97 11.31 69.89
N ASN A 195 7.29 10.22 69.51
CA ASN A 195 7.31 8.80 69.94
C ASN A 195 7.31 7.93 68.67
#